data_AF-A0A8S3HLD7-F1
#
_entry.id   AF-A0A8S3HLD7-F1
#
_cell.length_a   1.000
_cell.length_b   1.000
_cell.length_c   1.000
_cell.angle_alpha   90.00
_cell.angle_beta   90.00
_cell.angle_gamma   90.00
#
_symmetry.space_group_name_H-M   'P 1'
#
loop_
_entity.id
_entity.type
_entity.pdbx_description
1 polymer ?
#
loop_
_entity_poly.entity_id
_entity_poly.type
_entity_poly.pdbx_seq_one_letter_code
_entity_poly.pdbx_strand_id
1 'polypeptide(L)' 'KIDGWDVKDFTSSWRDGFAFNALIYSIRPDLIDLHRISRMEVRERLENAFYVAEQHLGIPRLIDAE' A
#
# COMPACT_ATOMS: atom_id res chain seq x y z
N LYS A 1 7.77 -13.78 -11.70
CA LYS A 1 6.81 -12.67 -11.90
C LYS A 1 6.07 -12.53 -10.58
N ILE A 2 6.12 -11.38 -9.91
CA ILE A 2 5.38 -11.20 -8.65
C ILE A 2 3.98 -10.79 -9.09
N ASP A 3 3.03 -11.72 -9.00
CA ASP A 3 1.63 -11.43 -9.26
C ASP A 3 1.11 -10.53 -8.11
N GLY A 4 0.45 -9.41 -8.43
CA GLY A 4 -0.05 -8.42 -7.44
C GLY A 4 0.36 -6.95 -7.68
N TRP A 5 1.12 -6.64 -8.74
CA TRP A 5 1.61 -5.28 -9.03
C TRP A 5 0.90 -4.58 -10.20
N ASP A 6 -0.03 -5.27 -10.85
CA ASP A 6 -0.69 -4.81 -12.06
C ASP A 6 -2.01 -4.12 -11.69
N VAL A 7 -2.04 -2.78 -11.78
CA VAL A 7 -3.20 -1.96 -11.41
C VAL A 7 -4.04 -1.67 -12.64
N LYS A 8 -5.27 -2.22 -12.71
CA LYS A 8 -6.16 -2.14 -13.88
C LYS A 8 -7.45 -1.37 -13.67
N ASP A 9 -7.82 -1.16 -12.41
CA ASP A 9 -9.03 -0.45 -12.01
C ASP A 9 -8.79 0.35 -10.73
N PHE A 10 -9.81 1.11 -10.30
CA PHE A 10 -9.81 1.84 -9.03
C PHE A 10 -10.56 1.09 -7.91
N THR A 11 -10.68 -0.23 -8.03
CA THR A 11 -11.41 -1.05 -7.06
C THR A 11 -10.62 -2.30 -6.70
N SER A 12 -10.76 -3.39 -7.45
CA SER A 12 -10.22 -4.71 -7.13
C SER A 12 -8.68 -4.73 -7.07
N SER A 13 -8.03 -3.94 -7.91
CA SER A 13 -6.56 -3.84 -8.01
C SER A 13 -5.89 -3.26 -6.77
N TRP A 14 -6.67 -2.66 -5.87
CA TRP A 14 -6.17 -1.98 -4.67
C TRP A 14 -6.48 -2.75 -3.39
N ARG A 15 -7.37 -3.75 -3.46
CA ARG A 15 -7.88 -4.48 -2.29
C ARG A 15 -6.83 -5.31 -1.58
N ASP A 16 -5.80 -5.77 -2.29
CA ASP A 16 -4.74 -6.58 -1.71
C ASP A 16 -3.65 -5.76 -0.99
N GLY A 17 -3.69 -4.42 -1.10
CA GLY A 17 -2.77 -3.48 -0.46
C GLY A 17 -1.43 -3.29 -1.16
N PHE A 18 -1.13 -4.01 -2.26
CA PHE A 18 0.15 -3.84 -2.96
C PHE A 18 0.23 -2.49 -3.68
N ALA A 19 -0.84 -2.09 -4.37
CA ALA A 19 -0.90 -0.84 -5.11
C ALA A 19 -0.62 0.38 -4.23
N PHE A 20 -1.18 0.43 -3.02
CA PHE A 20 -0.95 1.54 -2.09
C PHE A 20 0.50 1.63 -1.62
N ASN A 21 1.10 0.51 -1.20
CA ASN A 21 2.50 0.49 -0.75
C ASN A 21 3.46 0.80 -1.90
N ALA A 22 3.20 0.30 -3.11
CA ALA A 22 3.99 0.61 -4.29
C ALA A 22 3.90 2.10 -4.70
N LEU A 23 2.72 2.70 -4.56
CA LEU A 23 2.52 4.12 -4.80
C LEU A 23 3.29 4.99 -3.80
N ILE A 24 3.30 4.62 -2.52
CA ILE A 24 4.10 5.34 -1.51
C ILE A 24 5.59 5.16 -1.81
N TYR A 25 6.03 3.94 -2.13
CA TYR A 25 7.41 3.66 -2.50
C TYR A 25 7.88 4.47 -3.71
N SER A 26 7.02 4.71 -4.72
CA SER A 26 7.39 5.51 -5.89
C SER A 26 7.60 6.99 -5.57
N ILE A 27 6.98 7.50 -4.50
CA ILE A 27 7.12 8.88 -4.02
C ILE A 27 8.31 9.00 -3.05
N ARG A 28 8.41 8.08 -2.08
CA ARG A 28 9.43 8.04 -1.02
C ARG A 28 9.88 6.59 -0.78
N PRO A 29 10.89 6.11 -1.54
CA PRO A 29 11.35 4.72 -1.46
C PRO A 29 11.87 4.33 -0.07
N ASP A 30 12.36 5.29 0.71
CA ASP A 30 12.89 5.11 2.06
C ASP A 30 11.83 4.69 3.10
N LEU A 31 10.55 4.91 2.80
CA LEU A 31 9.45 4.66 3.76
C LEU A 31 8.87 3.24 3.66
N ILE A 32 9.18 2.48 2.60
CA ILE A 32 8.54 1.19 2.32
C ILE A 32 9.59 0.13 1.99
N ASP A 33 9.57 -0.98 2.72
CA ASP A 33 10.31 -2.20 2.38
C ASP A 33 9.41 -3.17 1.61
N LEU A 34 9.55 -3.19 0.29
CA LEU A 34 8.75 -4.03 -0.60
C LEU A 34 8.94 -5.55 -0.35
N HIS A 35 10.12 -5.97 0.13
CA HIS A 35 10.34 -7.37 0.48
C HIS A 35 9.54 -7.77 1.71
N ARG A 36 9.43 -6.87 2.69
CA ARG A 36 8.57 -7.08 3.87
C ARG A 36 7.09 -7.05 3.50
N ILE A 37 6.65 -6.07 2.69
CA ILE A 37 5.26 -5.96 2.23
C ILE A 37 4.80 -7.24 1.53
N SER A 38 5.63 -7.84 0.68
CA SER A 38 5.28 -9.08 -0.03
C SER A 38 4.91 -10.28 0.84
N ARG A 39 5.24 -10.25 2.14
CA ARG A 39 5.01 -11.35 3.10
C ARG A 39 3.94 -11.05 4.13
N MET A 40 3.38 -9.83 4.13
CA MET A 40 2.34 -9.39 5.07
C MET A 40 0.96 -9.85 4.61
N GLU A 41 0.05 -10.02 5.56
CA GLU A 41 -1.37 -10.24 5.26
C GLU A 41 -2.00 -8.98 4.65
N VAL A 42 -3.11 -9.15 3.92
CA VAL A 42 -3.79 -8.04 3.21
C VAL A 42 -4.11 -6.88 4.15
N ARG A 43 -4.68 -7.17 5.32
CA ARG A 43 -5.02 -6.17 6.34
C ARG A 43 -3.79 -5.39 6.80
N GLU A 44 -2.70 -6.09 7.08
CA GLU A 44 -1.44 -5.47 7.53
C GLU A 44 -0.82 -4.59 6.44
N ARG A 45 -0.88 -5.01 5.17
CA ARG A 45 -0.40 -4.19 4.05
C ARG A 45 -1.20 -2.90 3.91
N LEU A 46 -2.52 -2.97 4.02
CA LEU A 46 -3.39 -1.79 3.95
C LEU A 46 -3.13 -0.84 5.12
N GLU A 47 -3.08 -1.36 6.35
CA GLU A 47 -2.75 -0.56 7.54
C GLU A 47 -1.37 0.09 7.43
N ASN A 48 -0.35 -0.64 6.96
CA ASN A 48 0.98 -0.08 6.76
C ASN A 48 0.95 1.10 5.79
N ALA A 49 0.30 0.94 4.63
CA ALA A 49 0.23 1.99 3.64
C ALA A 49 -0.47 3.24 4.18
N PHE A 50 -1.63 3.08 4.81
CA PHE A 50 -2.41 4.22 5.32
C PHE A 50 -1.68 4.92 6.47
N TYR A 51 -1.08 4.15 7.38
CA TYR A 51 -0.27 4.72 8.47
C TYR A 51 0.92 5.51 7.94
N VAL A 52 1.70 4.95 7.01
CA VAL A 52 2.87 5.64 6.44
C VAL A 52 2.46 6.90 5.68
N ALA A 53 1.39 6.82 4.89
CA ALA A 53 0.87 7.96 4.12
C ALA A 53 0.41 9.10 5.04
N GLU A 54 -0.28 8.79 6.14
CA GLU A 54 -0.72 9.79 7.10
C GLU A 54 0.47 10.43 7.83
N GLN A 55 1.34 9.61 8.43
CA GLN A 55 2.39 10.09 9.32
C GLN A 55 3.53 10.79 8.59
N HIS A 56 3.86 10.37 7.37
CA HIS A 56 5.03 10.87 6.65
C HIS A 56 4.71 11.73 5.43
N LEU A 57 3.50 11.59 4.86
CA LEU A 57 3.08 12.36 3.68
C LEU A 57 1.93 13.33 3.98
N GLY A 58 1.36 13.31 5.20
CA GLY A 58 0.24 14.17 5.59
C GLY A 58 -1.05 13.87 4.81
N ILE A 59 -1.20 12.66 4.28
CA ILE A 59 -2.38 12.23 3.53
C ILE A 59 -3.39 11.67 4.54
N PRO A 60 -4.52 12.36 4.79
CA PRO A 60 -5.50 11.90 5.76
C PRO A 60 -6.13 10.57 5.32
N ARG A 61 -6.37 9.69 6.29
CA ARG A 61 -7.04 8.41 6.04
C ARG A 61 -8.53 8.66 5.78
N LEU A 62 -8.94 8.48 4.52
CA LEU A 62 -10.33 8.66 4.09
C LEU A 62 -11.12 7.34 3.99
N ILE A 63 -10.46 6.20 4.16
CA ILE A 63 -11.02 4.86 3.97
C ILE A 63 -10.75 4.03 5.22
N ASP A 64 -11.82 3.57 5.88
CA ASP A 64 -11.73 2.54 6.91
C ASP A 64 -11.52 1.17 6.24
N ALA A 65 -10.56 0.39 6.77
CA ALA A 65 -10.26 -0.93 6.25
C ALA A 65 -11.31 -1.93 6.76
N GLU A 66 -12.48 -1.95 6.12
CA GLU A 66 -13.47 -3.04 6.23
C GLU A 66 -13.14 -4.20 5.31
#